data_AF-A0A150JKU5-F1
#
_entry.id   AF-A0A150JKU5-F1
#
_cell.length_a   1.000
_cell.length_b   1.000
_cell.length_c   1.000
_cell.angle_alpha   90.00
_cell.angle_beta   90.00
_cell.angle_gamma   90.00
#
_symmetry.space_group_name_H-M   'P 1'
#
loop_
_entity.id
_entity.type
_entity.pdbx_description
1 polymer ?
#
loop_
_entity_poly.entity_id
_entity_poly.type
_entity_poly.pdbx_seq_one_letter_code
_entity_poly.pdbx_strand_id
1 'polypeptide(L)'
;MTKKKINILDNEFVPEHTILTEEESNEILQKFNVTFDRLPLILETDPVVKIIGAKSGDIIKIVRSDSPAGKSVFYRYVIGEDTKQGLEEDSVDEIIDEEPGEE
;
A
#
# COMPACT_ATOMS: atom_id res chain seq x y z
N MET A 1 -22.00 24.99 6.94
CA MET A 1 -21.78 23.69 7.62
C MET A 1 -20.29 23.53 7.86
N THR A 2 -19.85 23.56 9.12
CA THR A 2 -18.44 23.38 9.49
C THR A 2 -18.06 21.91 9.36
N LYS A 3 -17.10 21.56 8.50
CA LYS A 3 -16.51 20.22 8.42
C LYS A 3 -15.91 19.87 9.79
N LYS A 4 -16.56 18.96 10.52
CA LYS A 4 -16.01 18.37 11.74
C LYS A 4 -14.75 17.60 11.34
N LYS A 5 -13.59 18.01 11.84
CA LYS A 5 -12.34 17.26 11.66
C LYS A 5 -12.48 15.95 12.44
N ILE A 6 -12.81 14.86 11.74
CA ILE A 6 -12.80 13.52 12.33
C ILE A 6 -11.34 13.07 12.32
N ASN A 7 -10.80 12.74 13.50
CA ASN A 7 -9.48 12.13 13.58
C ASN A 7 -9.62 10.65 13.20
N ILE A 8 -9.19 10.30 11.99
CA ILE A 8 -9.34 8.95 11.44
C ILE A 8 -8.41 7.96 12.16
N LEU A 9 -7.31 8.46 12.73
CA LEU A 9 -6.31 7.65 13.43
C LEU A 9 -6.80 7.12 14.79
N ASP A 10 -7.73 7.80 15.44
CA ASP A 10 -8.23 7.40 16.78
C ASP A 10 -9.34 6.33 16.70
N ASN A 11 -9.54 5.71 15.54
CA ASN A 11 -10.56 4.69 15.35
C ASN A 11 -9.99 3.31 15.70
N GLU A 12 -10.75 2.53 16.48
CA GLU A 12 -10.42 1.15 16.86
C GLU A 12 -10.05 0.24 15.67
N PHE A 13 -10.67 0.46 14.51
CA PHE A 13 -10.44 -0.35 13.31
C PHE A 13 -9.23 0.11 12.47
N VAL A 14 -8.63 1.25 12.78
CA VAL A 14 -7.48 1.79 12.05
C VAL A 14 -6.20 1.36 12.78
N PRO A 15 -5.38 0.46 12.20
CA PRO A 15 -4.14 0.02 12.83
C PRO A 15 -3.10 1.14 12.86
N GLU A 16 -2.02 0.94 13.61
CA GLU A 16 -0.92 1.88 13.67
C GLU A 16 -0.11 1.84 12.37
N HIS A 17 0.09 3.00 11.74
CA HIS A 17 0.88 3.15 10.51
C HIS A 17 2.14 3.96 10.80
N THR A 18 3.29 3.47 10.34
CA THR A 18 4.59 4.14 10.51
C THR A 18 5.37 4.11 9.21
N ILE A 19 5.95 5.24 8.84
CA ILE A 19 6.83 5.35 7.67
C ILE A 19 8.18 4.73 8.05
N LEU A 20 8.66 3.81 7.22
CA LEU A 20 10.00 3.25 7.38
C LEU A 20 11.05 4.16 6.77
N THR A 21 12.23 4.18 7.38
CA THR A 21 13.41 4.80 6.78
C THR A 21 13.93 3.96 5.60
N GLU A 22 14.81 4.53 4.77
CA GLU A 22 15.44 3.79 3.68
C GLU A 22 16.23 2.56 4.19
N GLU A 23 16.91 2.69 5.34
CA GLU A 23 17.66 1.60 5.95
C GLU A 23 16.73 0.46 6.38
N GLU A 24 15.66 0.77 7.12
CA GLU A 24 14.67 -0.22 7.55
C GLU A 24 13.95 -0.85 6.36
N SER A 25 13.62 -0.05 5.34
CA SER A 25 12.98 -0.51 4.12
C SER A 25 13.85 -1.55 3.41
N ASN A 26 15.14 -1.27 3.25
CA ASN A 26 16.09 -2.20 2.65
C ASN A 26 16.25 -3.48 3.48
N GLU A 27 16.31 -3.37 4.81
CA GLU A 27 16.38 -4.54 5.70
C GLU A 27 15.15 -5.44 5.51
N ILE A 28 13.94 -4.85 5.42
CA ILE A 28 12.70 -5.60 5.22
C ILE A 28 12.66 -6.30 3.85
N LEU A 29 13.03 -5.58 2.78
CA LEU A 29 13.10 -6.16 1.43
C LEU A 29 14.09 -7.33 1.37
N GLN A 30 15.27 -7.19 1.99
CA GLN A 30 16.25 -8.26 2.09
C GLN A 30 15.76 -9.44 2.93
N LYS A 31 15.13 -9.16 4.08
CA LYS A 31 14.64 -10.18 5.01
C LYS A 31 13.58 -11.08 4.36
N PHE A 32 12.69 -10.51 3.58
CA PHE A 32 11.67 -11.27 2.85
C PHE A 32 12.12 -11.72 1.47
N ASN A 33 13.30 -11.29 1.02
CA ASN A 33 13.85 -11.54 -0.30
C ASN A 33 12.84 -11.19 -1.42
N VAL A 34 12.26 -9.99 -1.31
CA VAL A 34 11.28 -9.45 -2.24
C VAL A 34 11.70 -8.07 -2.71
N THR A 35 11.20 -7.68 -3.88
CA THR A 35 11.32 -6.34 -4.44
C THR A 35 10.08 -5.50 -4.08
N PHE A 36 10.17 -4.18 -4.24
CA PHE A 36 9.09 -3.25 -3.84
C PHE A 36 7.78 -3.49 -4.59
N ASP A 37 7.84 -3.95 -5.85
CA ASP A 37 6.69 -4.32 -6.69
C ASP A 37 5.91 -5.53 -6.15
N ARG A 38 6.53 -6.35 -5.29
CA ARG A 38 5.89 -7.51 -4.68
C ARG A 38 5.21 -7.20 -3.35
N LEU A 39 5.40 -5.99 -2.83
CA LEU A 39 4.67 -5.56 -1.63
C LEU A 39 3.24 -5.15 -1.99
N PRO A 40 2.26 -5.42 -1.12
CA PRO A 40 0.91 -4.87 -1.30
C PRO A 40 0.95 -3.35 -1.45
N LEU A 41 0.27 -2.84 -2.46
CA LEU A 41 0.29 -1.42 -2.80
C LEU A 41 -0.71 -0.63 -1.95
N ILE A 42 -0.42 0.65 -1.74
CA ILE A 42 -1.35 1.63 -1.16
C ILE A 42 -1.21 2.95 -1.92
N LEU A 43 -2.32 3.63 -2.17
CA LEU A 43 -2.30 4.89 -2.90
C LEU A 43 -1.90 6.05 -1.99
N GLU A 44 -1.14 7.00 -2.52
CA GLU A 44 -0.89 8.29 -1.86
C GLU A 44 -2.17 9.08 -1.58
N THR A 45 -3.26 8.76 -2.29
CA THR A 45 -4.56 9.37 -2.11
C THR A 45 -5.30 8.90 -0.86
N ASP A 46 -4.86 7.80 -0.24
CA ASP A 46 -5.46 7.23 0.96
C ASP A 46 -5.42 8.22 2.14
N PRO A 47 -6.52 8.35 2.92
CA PRO A 47 -6.58 9.30 4.03
C PRO A 47 -5.51 9.09 5.09
N VAL A 48 -5.17 7.84 5.42
CA VAL A 48 -4.17 7.53 6.44
C VAL A 48 -2.78 7.91 5.95
N VAL A 49 -2.46 7.59 4.70
CA VAL A 49 -1.19 7.94 4.04
C VAL A 49 -0.96 9.45 4.02
N LYS A 50 -2.01 10.23 3.69
CA LYS A 50 -1.97 11.70 3.74
C LYS A 50 -1.75 12.26 5.15
N ILE A 51 -2.33 11.63 6.17
CA ILE A 51 -2.20 12.10 7.55
C ILE A 51 -0.80 11.82 8.10
N ILE A 52 -0.23 10.64 7.81
CA ILE A 52 1.13 10.30 8.24
C ILE A 52 2.20 11.02 7.40
N GLY A 53 1.83 11.56 6.24
CA GLY A 53 2.71 12.34 5.38
C GLY A 53 3.63 11.51 4.49
N ALA A 54 3.26 10.26 4.22
CA ALA A 54 4.00 9.38 3.33
C ALA A 54 3.81 9.78 1.86
N LYS A 55 4.82 9.52 1.03
CA LYS A 55 4.86 9.85 -0.39
C LYS A 55 5.03 8.60 -1.24
N SER A 56 4.70 8.73 -2.52
CA SER A 56 5.02 7.73 -3.53
C SER A 56 6.50 7.32 -3.45
N GLY A 57 6.75 6.03 -3.29
CA GLY A 57 8.10 5.48 -3.06
C GLY A 57 8.36 5.02 -1.62
N ASP A 58 7.58 5.47 -0.64
CA ASP A 58 7.77 5.07 0.76
C ASP A 58 7.20 3.67 1.04
N ILE A 59 7.78 2.99 2.04
CA ILE A 59 7.21 1.77 2.61
C ILE A 59 6.60 2.09 3.97
N ILE A 60 5.34 1.73 4.14
CA ILE A 60 4.60 1.91 5.40
C ILE A 60 4.54 0.56 6.11
N LYS A 61 4.92 0.56 7.38
CA LYS A 61 4.70 -0.53 8.33
C LYS A 61 3.35 -0.34 9.01
N ILE A 62 2.55 -1.41 9.02
CA ILE A 62 1.23 -1.45 9.64
C ILE A 62 1.25 -2.47 10.75
N VAL A 63 0.96 -2.05 11.98
CA VAL A 63 0.93 -2.92 13.15
C VAL A 63 -0.50 -3.06 13.65
N ARG A 64 -1.01 -4.29 13.63
CA ARG A 64 -2.35 -4.64 14.15
C ARG A 64 -2.20 -5.44 15.44
N SER A 65 -2.65 -4.85 16.53
CA SER A 65 -2.57 -5.39 17.90
C SER A 65 -3.55 -6.53 18.15
N ASP A 66 -4.74 -6.46 17.54
CA ASP A 66 -5.90 -7.32 17.88
C ASP A 66 -6.10 -8.47 16.88
N SER A 67 -5.02 -9.11 16.43
CA SER A 67 -5.12 -10.31 15.60
C SER A 67 -5.33 -11.55 16.49
N PRO A 68 -6.06 -12.58 16.04
CA PRO A 68 -6.20 -13.85 16.78
C PRO A 68 -4.86 -14.50 17.15
N ALA A 69 -3.80 -14.20 16.39
CA ALA A 69 -2.43 -14.68 16.62
C ALA A 69 -1.53 -13.67 17.37
N GLY A 70 -2.09 -12.59 17.94
CA GLY A 70 -1.36 -11.53 18.64
C GLY A 70 -1.03 -10.35 17.72
N LYS A 71 0.23 -9.88 17.75
CA LYS A 71 0.65 -8.74 16.92
C LYS A 71 0.92 -9.18 15.48
N SER A 72 0.20 -8.62 14.53
CA SER A 72 0.44 -8.83 13.09
C SER A 72 1.08 -7.58 12.47
N VAL A 73 2.14 -7.77 11.70
CA VAL A 73 2.89 -6.70 11.04
C VAL A 73 2.76 -6.88 9.52
N PHE A 74 2.35 -5.83 8.83
CA PHE A 74 2.27 -5.77 7.37
C PHE A 74 3.12 -4.62 6.84
N TYR A 75 3.57 -4.76 5.60
CA TYR A 75 4.34 -3.73 4.89
C TYR A 75 3.62 -3.41 3.58
N ARG A 76 3.47 -2.13 3.26
CA ARG A 76 2.84 -1.68 2.02
C ARG A 76 3.69 -0.64 1.30
N TYR A 77 3.71 -0.69 -0.01
CA TYR A 77 4.44 0.27 -0.85
C TYR A 77 3.49 1.35 -1.35
N VAL A 78 3.88 2.62 -1.16
CA VAL A 78 3.07 3.78 -1.56
C VAL A 78 3.29 4.08 -3.03
N ILE A 79 2.20 4.14 -3.79
CA ILE A 79 2.20 4.47 -5.22
C ILE A 79 1.36 5.72 -5.50
N GLY A 80 1.75 6.43 -6.56
CA GLY A 80 0.99 7.56 -7.10
C GLY A 80 -0.16 7.09 -7.98
N GLU A 81 -1.13 7.98 -8.25
CA GLU A 81 -2.21 7.67 -9.19
C GLU A 81 -1.70 7.42 -10.62
N ASP A 82 -0.64 8.12 -11.02
CA ASP A 82 -0.03 7.98 -12.34
C ASP A 82 0.55 6.57 -12.55
N THR A 83 1.20 6.01 -11.52
CA THR A 83 1.78 4.66 -11.58
C THR A 83 0.71 3.57 -11.60
N LYS A 84 -0.44 3.84 -10.96
CA LYS A 84 -1.58 2.90 -10.98
C LYS A 84 -2.16 2.76 -12.39
N GLN A 85 -2.29 3.86 -13.13
CA GLN A 85 -2.80 3.84 -14.51
C GLN A 85 -1.90 2.99 -15.42
N GLY A 86 -0.58 3.19 -15.36
CA GLY A 86 0.35 2.38 -16.15
C GLY A 86 0.27 0.88 -15.84
N LEU A 87 0.11 0.50 -14.57
CA LEU A 87 -0.06 -0.91 -14.19
C LEU A 87 -1.38 -1.53 -14.70
N GLU A 88 -2.45 -0.74 -14.73
CA GLU A 88 -3.75 -1.18 -15.25
C GLU A 88 -3.71 -1.28 -16.79
N GLU A 89 -3.04 -0.35 -17.47
CA GLU A 89 -2.85 -0.35 -18.93
C GLU A 89 -2.00 -1.54 -19.40
N ASP A 90 -0.85 -1.80 -18.75
CA ASP A 90 0.02 -2.94 -19.05
C ASP A 90 -0.71 -4.29 -18.89
N SER A 91 -1.61 -4.37 -17.90
CA SER A 91 -2.45 -5.55 -17.67
C SER A 91 -3.51 -5.74 -18.76
N VAL A 92 -4.01 -4.65 -19.34
CA VAL A 92 -5.01 -4.71 -20.42
C VAL A 92 -4.36 -5.14 -21.72
N ASP A 93 -3.15 -4.67 -22.04
CA ASP A 93 -2.41 -5.09 -23.24
C ASP A 93 -2.08 -6.60 -23.25
N GLU A 94 -1.84 -7.21 -22.08
CA GLU A 94 -1.66 -8.68 -21.97
C GLU A 94 -2.94 -9.49 -22.26
N ILE A 95 -4.13 -8.89 -22.11
CA ILE A 95 -5.40 -9.61 -22.24
C ILE A 95 -5.92 -9.64 -23.70
N ILE A 96 -5.36 -8.84 -24.61
CA ILE A 96 -5.91 -8.66 -25.97
C ILE A 96 -5.49 -9.78 -26.96
N ASP A 97 -4.62 -10.71 -26.58
CA ASP A 97 -4.14 -11.79 -27.48
C ASP A 97 -4.98 -13.09 -27.47
N GLU A 98 -6.03 -13.22 -26.67
CA GLU A 98 -7.02 -14.30 -26.86
C GLU A 98 -8.06 -13.86 -27.90
N GLU A 99 -7.69 -13.96 -29.18
CA GLU A 99 -8.71 -14.00 -30.23
C GLU A 99 -9.68 -15.16 -29.92
N PRO A 100 -11.00 -14.92 -29.94
CA PRO A 100 -11.96 -16.00 -29.76
C PRO A 100 -11.77 -16.96 -30.93
N GLY A 101 -11.15 -18.11 -30.66
CA GLY A 101 -11.04 -19.19 -31.62
C GLY A 101 -12.42 -19.52 -32.15
N GLU A 102 -12.65 -19.16 -33.42
CA GLU A 102 -13.78 -19.63 -34.20
C GLU A 102 -13.70 -21.16 -34.36
N GLU A 103 -14.89 -21.78 -34.36
CA GLU A 103 -15.23 -23.21 -34.63
C GLU A 103 -15.50 -24.14 -33.43
#